data_AF-A0A1E7WC85-F1
#
_entry.id   AF-A0A1E7WC85-F1
#
_cell.length_a   1.000
_cell.length_b   1.000
_cell.length_c   1.000
_cell.angle_alpha   90.00
_cell.angle_beta   90.00
_cell.angle_gamma   90.00
#
_symmetry.space_group_name_H-M   'P 1'
#
loop_
_entity.id
_entity.type
_entity.pdbx_description
1 polymer ?
#
loop_
_entity_poly.entity_id
_entity_poly.type
_entity_poly.pdbx_seq_one_letter_code
_entity_poly.pdbx_strand_id
1 'polypeptide(L)'
;MKELTDFVNQASAPKYDLIKVALTHHRFGWIHPFSNGNGRVVRLLTYALLIKYGFNVKSGRVLNPTAIFCNDRERYYEMLGTADTGTTSVIDAWCTYVLEGVLTELRKVDRLTQYDYIEKHIVGPALAISRERQLITIDEYHVLKEVVRLKNAKSADLSRIMPKLTANQRTYQIKKLVDQKMLQPIHEGARQYSICFTNNYLLRGIVKALTDEGFVPKTLEAN
;
A
#
# COMPACT_ATOMS: atom_id res chain seq x y z
N MET A 1 -7.20 -11.30 32.00
CA MET A 1 -6.66 -9.98 31.58
C MET A 1 -5.35 -9.61 32.24
N LYS A 2 -5.22 -9.65 33.58
CA LYS A 2 -3.95 -9.33 34.26
C LYS A 2 -2.75 -10.16 33.74
N GLU A 3 -2.93 -11.48 33.61
CA GLU A 3 -1.88 -12.36 33.07
C GLU A 3 -1.44 -11.96 31.66
N LEU A 4 -2.38 -11.56 30.80
CA LEU A 4 -2.07 -11.12 29.44
C LEU A 4 -1.26 -9.83 29.43
N THR A 5 -1.61 -8.87 30.29
CA THR A 5 -0.84 -7.62 30.42
C THR A 5 0.55 -7.87 31.00
N ASP A 6 0.66 -8.78 31.97
CA ASP A 6 1.94 -9.17 32.56
C ASP A 6 2.84 -9.83 31.51
N PHE A 7 2.29 -10.77 30.71
CA PHE A 7 2.98 -11.39 29.57
C PHE A 7 3.49 -10.36 28.55
N VAL A 8 2.64 -9.40 28.16
CA VAL A 8 3.00 -8.32 27.23
C VAL A 8 4.13 -7.44 27.78
N ASN A 9 4.20 -7.24 29.10
CA ASN A 9 5.18 -6.38 29.73
C ASN A 9 6.47 -7.12 30.16
N GLN A 10 6.45 -8.45 30.19
CA GLN A 10 7.63 -9.25 30.46
C GLN A 10 8.73 -8.99 29.43
N ALA A 11 9.94 -8.69 29.89
CA ALA A 11 11.11 -8.56 29.04
C ALA A 11 11.46 -9.91 28.39
N SER A 12 11.73 -9.88 27.09
CA SER A 12 12.11 -11.04 26.28
C SER A 12 13.12 -10.62 25.22
N ALA A 13 13.87 -11.57 24.67
CA ALA A 13 14.75 -11.28 23.54
C ALA A 13 13.93 -10.77 22.33
N PRO A 14 14.42 -9.77 21.56
CA PRO A 14 13.67 -9.15 20.47
C PRO A 14 13.15 -10.12 19.40
N LYS A 15 13.83 -11.26 19.21
CA LYS A 15 13.40 -12.32 18.28
C LYS A 15 12.01 -12.90 18.59
N TYR A 16 11.49 -12.72 19.81
CA TYR A 16 10.18 -13.21 20.23
C TYR A 16 9.07 -12.17 20.09
N ASP A 17 9.37 -10.93 19.74
CA ASP A 17 8.41 -9.83 19.83
C ASP A 17 7.19 -10.01 18.90
N LEU A 18 7.40 -10.45 17.65
CA LEU A 18 6.29 -10.74 16.73
C LEU A 18 5.45 -11.94 17.19
N ILE A 19 6.09 -12.94 17.82
CA ILE A 19 5.38 -14.08 18.41
C ILE A 19 4.51 -13.59 19.56
N LYS A 20 5.02 -12.71 20.43
CA LYS A 20 4.23 -12.09 21.50
C LYS A 20 3.07 -11.29 20.94
N VAL A 21 3.24 -10.57 19.83
CA VAL A 21 2.15 -9.86 19.14
C VAL A 21 1.06 -10.83 18.70
N ALA A 22 1.43 -11.91 17.99
CA ALA A 22 0.48 -12.92 17.51
C ALA A 22 -0.28 -13.58 18.67
N LEU A 23 0.43 -14.03 19.70
CA LEU A 23 -0.17 -14.64 20.89
C LEU A 23 -1.10 -13.67 21.63
N THR A 24 -0.68 -12.41 21.76
CA THR A 24 -1.51 -11.39 22.43
C THR A 24 -2.79 -11.12 21.67
N HIS A 25 -2.72 -11.07 20.34
CA HIS A 25 -3.89 -10.89 19.49
C HIS A 25 -4.91 -12.02 19.71
N HIS A 26 -4.47 -13.27 19.61
CA HIS A 26 -5.35 -14.42 19.84
C HIS A 26 -5.94 -14.41 21.24
N ARG A 27 -5.10 -14.30 22.27
CA ARG A 27 -5.55 -14.38 23.67
C ARG A 27 -6.47 -13.25 24.07
N PHE A 28 -6.26 -12.04 23.56
CA PHE A 28 -7.21 -10.95 23.79
C PHE A 28 -8.56 -11.26 23.15
N GLY A 29 -8.57 -11.75 21.90
CA GLY A 29 -9.78 -12.16 21.20
C GLY A 29 -10.55 -13.26 21.93
N TRP A 30 -9.83 -14.26 22.45
CA TRP A 30 -10.37 -15.37 23.21
C TRP A 30 -10.96 -14.95 24.57
N ILE A 31 -10.27 -14.07 25.31
CA ILE A 31 -10.78 -13.54 26.60
C ILE A 31 -12.05 -12.71 26.38
N HIS A 32 -12.12 -11.99 25.26
CA HIS A 32 -13.27 -11.16 24.87
C HIS A 32 -13.77 -10.23 26.00
N PRO A 33 -12.91 -9.33 26.55
CA PRO A 33 -13.17 -8.65 27.82
C PRO A 33 -14.26 -7.55 27.79
N PHE A 34 -14.68 -7.10 26.60
CA PHE A 34 -15.68 -6.05 26.45
C PHE A 34 -17.02 -6.58 25.91
N SER A 35 -18.11 -5.88 26.19
CA SER A 35 -19.44 -6.20 25.64
C SER A 35 -19.53 -5.97 24.13
N ASN A 36 -18.75 -5.03 23.58
CA ASN A 36 -18.64 -4.75 22.16
C ASN A 36 -17.25 -4.22 21.83
N GLY A 37 -16.80 -4.43 20.59
CA GLY A 37 -15.61 -3.78 20.05
C GLY A 37 -14.31 -4.53 20.27
N ASN A 38 -14.32 -5.75 20.82
CA ASN A 38 -13.11 -6.55 21.04
C ASN A 38 -12.25 -6.68 19.78
N GLY A 39 -12.86 -6.95 18.62
CA GLY A 39 -12.15 -7.01 17.34
C GLY A 39 -11.46 -5.69 16.95
N ARG A 40 -12.06 -4.53 17.28
CA ARG A 40 -11.44 -3.22 17.03
C ARG A 40 -10.29 -2.96 18.00
N VAL A 41 -10.50 -3.26 19.28
CA VAL A 41 -9.48 -3.06 20.31
C VAL A 41 -8.29 -3.97 20.12
N VAL A 42 -8.49 -5.25 19.77
CA VAL A 42 -7.38 -6.18 19.57
C VAL A 42 -6.49 -5.79 18.39
N ARG A 43 -7.08 -5.28 17.30
CA ARG A 43 -6.32 -4.74 16.16
C ARG A 43 -5.52 -3.51 16.54
N LEU A 44 -6.12 -2.60 17.32
CA LEU A 44 -5.42 -1.42 17.84
C LEU A 44 -4.28 -1.82 18.79
N LEU A 45 -4.52 -2.78 19.69
CA LEU A 45 -3.52 -3.32 20.59
C LEU A 45 -2.36 -3.95 19.81
N THR A 46 -2.66 -4.73 18.76
CA THR A 46 -1.64 -5.33 17.89
C THR A 46 -0.74 -4.25 17.28
N TYR A 47 -1.34 -3.17 16.77
CA TYR A 47 -0.60 -2.04 16.22
C TYR A 47 0.28 -1.36 17.28
N ALA A 48 -0.26 -1.12 18.48
CA ALA A 48 0.48 -0.56 19.60
C ALA A 48 1.67 -1.45 20.03
N LEU A 49 1.52 -2.77 19.99
CA LEU A 49 2.60 -3.71 20.31
C LEU A 49 3.69 -3.73 19.24
N LEU A 50 3.33 -3.66 17.96
CA LEU A 50 4.32 -3.53 16.88
C LEU A 50 5.18 -2.27 17.09
N ILE A 51 4.55 -1.14 17.42
CA ILE A 51 5.24 0.11 17.78
C ILE A 51 6.14 -0.08 19.01
N LYS A 52 5.59 -0.64 20.09
CA LYS A 52 6.31 -0.90 21.36
C LYS A 52 7.59 -1.71 21.14
N TYR A 53 7.53 -2.73 20.28
CA TYR A 53 8.65 -3.62 20.00
C TYR A 53 9.58 -3.15 18.88
N GLY A 54 9.48 -1.88 18.48
CA GLY A 54 10.45 -1.31 17.54
C GLY A 54 10.21 -1.67 16.09
N PHE A 55 9.05 -2.25 15.72
CA PHE A 55 8.56 -2.26 14.33
C PHE A 55 8.02 -0.88 13.93
N ASN A 56 8.70 0.14 14.44
CA ASN A 56 8.29 1.51 14.40
C ASN A 56 8.85 2.14 13.13
N VAL A 57 7.95 2.82 12.46
CA VAL A 57 8.10 3.24 11.09
C VAL A 57 8.83 4.58 11.06
N LYS A 58 10.12 4.61 11.42
CA LYS A 58 10.89 5.86 11.39
C LYS A 58 11.05 6.45 9.97
N SER A 59 10.67 5.70 8.93
CA SER A 59 10.88 6.08 7.51
C SER A 59 9.62 5.91 6.62
N GLY A 60 8.40 6.05 7.16
CA GLY A 60 7.15 6.07 6.36
C GLY A 60 6.57 4.71 5.89
N ARG A 61 7.20 3.57 6.17
CA ARG A 61 6.66 2.20 5.96
C ARG A 61 5.52 1.79 6.92
N VAL A 62 4.31 2.34 6.77
CA VAL A 62 3.19 1.99 7.66
C VAL A 62 2.85 0.50 7.51
N LEU A 63 3.20 -0.31 8.51
CA LEU A 63 2.77 -1.70 8.60
C LEU A 63 1.32 -1.68 9.10
N ASN A 64 0.36 -1.96 8.23
CA ASN A 64 -1.04 -2.05 8.61
C ASN A 64 -1.39 -3.49 8.99
N PRO A 65 -1.38 -3.87 10.29
CA PRO A 65 -1.72 -5.24 10.71
C PRO A 65 -3.15 -5.63 10.31
N THR A 66 -4.02 -4.66 10.03
CA THR A 66 -5.36 -4.91 9.48
C THR A 66 -5.30 -5.62 8.12
N ALA A 67 -4.27 -5.37 7.31
CA ALA A 67 -4.11 -6.05 6.02
C ALA A 67 -3.82 -7.56 6.19
N ILE A 68 -3.31 -7.98 7.34
CA ILE A 68 -3.07 -9.39 7.66
C ILE A 68 -4.38 -10.08 8.03
N PHE A 69 -5.18 -9.46 8.90
CA PHE A 69 -6.38 -10.09 9.48
C PHE A 69 -7.67 -9.84 8.69
N CYS A 70 -7.74 -8.78 7.89
CA CYS A 70 -8.98 -8.36 7.22
C CYS A 70 -8.99 -8.62 5.71
N ASN A 71 -7.86 -8.99 5.10
CA ASN A 71 -7.82 -9.27 3.66
C ASN A 71 -8.50 -10.61 3.33
N ASP A 72 -8.37 -11.60 4.21
CA ASP A 72 -9.10 -12.88 4.15
C ASP A 72 -9.75 -13.14 5.52
N ARG A 73 -11.00 -12.70 5.65
CA ARG A 73 -11.73 -12.75 6.92
C ARG A 73 -12.10 -14.19 7.30
N GLU A 74 -12.37 -15.04 6.32
CA GLU A 74 -12.74 -16.44 6.57
C GLU A 74 -11.56 -17.21 7.13
N ARG A 75 -10.41 -17.12 6.44
CA ARG A 75 -9.17 -17.75 6.91
C ARG A 75 -8.74 -17.21 8.28
N TYR A 76 -8.91 -15.90 8.52
CA TYR A 76 -8.61 -15.33 9.83
C TYR A 76 -9.45 -15.96 10.96
N TYR A 77 -10.76 -16.10 10.76
CA TYR A 77 -11.62 -16.73 11.78
C TYR A 77 -11.37 -18.24 11.92
N GLU A 78 -11.06 -18.94 10.83
CA GLU A 78 -10.67 -20.35 10.86
C GLU A 78 -9.39 -20.55 11.69
N MET A 79 -8.37 -19.72 11.46
CA MET A 79 -7.12 -19.76 12.20
C MET A 79 -7.31 -19.42 13.69
N LEU A 80 -8.18 -18.46 14.02
CA LEU A 80 -8.56 -18.17 15.41
C LEU A 80 -9.24 -19.39 16.06
N GLY A 81 -10.26 -19.96 15.41
CA GLY A 81 -11.00 -21.10 15.94
C GLY A 81 -10.10 -22.33 16.14
N THR A 82 -9.14 -22.54 15.24
CA THR A 82 -8.14 -23.61 15.39
C THR A 82 -7.22 -23.37 16.59
N ALA A 83 -6.76 -22.12 16.75
CA ALA A 83 -5.88 -21.71 17.85
C ALA A 83 -6.55 -21.79 19.24
N ASP A 84 -7.89 -21.74 19.30
CA ASP A 84 -8.65 -21.87 20.54
C ASP A 84 -8.44 -23.22 21.25
N THR A 85 -8.07 -24.28 20.50
CA THR A 85 -7.74 -25.59 21.08
C THR A 85 -6.49 -25.55 21.97
N GLY A 86 -5.62 -24.54 21.79
CA GLY A 86 -4.50 -24.26 22.69
C GLY A 86 -3.33 -25.24 22.68
N THR A 87 -3.34 -26.26 21.81
CA THR A 87 -2.19 -27.17 21.68
C THR A 87 -0.97 -26.44 21.08
N THR A 88 0.24 -26.87 21.44
CA THR A 88 1.47 -26.21 20.98
C THR A 88 1.53 -26.12 19.45
N SER A 89 1.14 -27.19 18.75
CA SER A 89 1.17 -27.22 17.28
C SER A 89 0.21 -26.21 16.64
N VAL A 90 -1.00 -26.01 17.19
CA VAL A 90 -1.95 -25.04 16.61
C VAL A 90 -1.55 -23.60 16.90
N ILE A 91 -0.93 -23.35 18.06
CA ILE A 91 -0.44 -22.03 18.44
C ILE A 91 0.75 -21.65 17.56
N ASP A 92 1.61 -22.62 17.22
CA ASP A 92 2.70 -22.42 16.26
C ASP A 92 2.17 -22.12 14.85
N ALA A 93 1.14 -22.85 14.40
CA ALA A 93 0.47 -22.57 13.13
C ALA A 93 -0.17 -21.16 13.11
N TRP A 94 -0.80 -20.73 14.21
CA TRP A 94 -1.31 -19.37 14.37
C TRP A 94 -0.20 -18.33 14.27
N CYS A 95 0.90 -18.50 15.01
CA CYS A 95 2.02 -17.58 14.95
C CYS A 95 2.59 -17.51 13.52
N THR A 96 2.79 -18.67 12.89
CA THR A 96 3.26 -18.75 11.50
C THR A 96 2.36 -17.98 10.54
N TYR A 97 1.05 -18.19 10.61
CA TYR A 97 0.07 -17.44 9.81
C TYR A 97 0.19 -15.92 10.00
N VAL A 98 0.27 -15.45 11.25
CA VAL A 98 0.41 -14.00 11.53
C VAL A 98 1.73 -13.46 10.98
N LEU A 99 2.85 -14.16 11.22
CA LEU A 99 4.18 -13.72 10.81
C LEU A 99 4.35 -13.74 9.28
N GLU A 100 3.80 -14.75 8.59
CA GLU A 100 3.73 -14.81 7.12
C GLU A 100 2.92 -13.64 6.56
N GLY A 101 1.81 -13.28 7.22
CA GLY A 101 1.03 -12.11 6.90
C GLY A 101 1.86 -10.83 7.01
N VAL A 102 2.57 -10.63 8.13
CA VAL A 102 3.47 -9.47 8.32
C VAL A 102 4.52 -9.41 7.21
N LEU A 103 5.17 -10.54 6.91
CA LEU A 103 6.19 -10.62 5.87
C LEU A 103 5.63 -10.29 4.48
N THR A 104 4.44 -10.78 4.17
CA THR A 104 3.76 -10.53 2.89
C THR A 104 3.44 -9.05 2.72
N GLU A 105 2.90 -8.42 3.76
CA GLU A 105 2.58 -6.99 3.73
C GLU A 105 3.84 -6.11 3.67
N LEU A 106 4.90 -6.49 4.38
CA LEU A 106 6.20 -5.81 4.26
C LEU A 106 6.76 -5.91 2.83
N ARG A 107 6.72 -7.09 2.20
CA ARG A 107 7.18 -7.28 0.82
C ARG A 107 6.34 -6.47 -0.17
N LYS A 108 5.02 -6.37 0.04
CA LYS A 108 4.15 -5.49 -0.76
C LYS A 108 4.63 -4.04 -0.65
N VAL A 109 4.72 -3.50 0.56
CA VAL A 109 5.16 -2.11 0.78
C VAL A 109 6.54 -1.87 0.16
N ASP A 110 7.47 -2.82 0.29
CA ASP A 110 8.81 -2.71 -0.30
C ASP A 110 8.76 -2.59 -1.84
N ARG A 111 7.92 -3.39 -2.51
CA ARG A 111 7.71 -3.27 -3.97
C ARG A 111 7.20 -1.88 -4.38
N LEU A 112 6.35 -1.24 -3.58
CA LEU A 112 5.87 0.12 -3.87
C LEU A 112 6.97 1.19 -3.77
N THR A 113 8.10 0.88 -3.12
CA THR A 113 9.26 1.78 -3.07
C THR A 113 10.19 1.61 -4.28
N GLN A 114 10.00 0.56 -5.09
CA GLN A 114 10.83 0.26 -6.24
C GLN A 114 10.25 0.94 -7.49
N TYR A 115 10.96 1.93 -8.03
CA TYR A 115 10.48 2.71 -9.17
C TYR A 115 10.16 1.83 -10.38
N ASP A 116 11.04 0.90 -10.73
CA ASP A 116 10.87 0.03 -11.90
C ASP A 116 9.62 -0.86 -11.76
N TYR A 117 9.31 -1.31 -10.55
CA TYR A 117 8.09 -2.04 -10.26
C TYR A 117 6.87 -1.12 -10.45
N ILE A 118 6.87 0.07 -9.85
CA ILE A 118 5.77 1.04 -9.97
C ILE A 118 5.54 1.43 -11.43
N GLU A 119 6.59 1.73 -12.20
CA GLU A 119 6.48 2.07 -13.62
C GLU A 119 5.85 0.93 -14.42
N LYS A 120 6.35 -0.29 -14.25
CA LYS A 120 5.95 -1.44 -15.07
C LYS A 120 4.59 -2.03 -14.69
N HIS A 121 4.30 -2.11 -13.40
CA HIS A 121 3.15 -2.83 -12.87
C HIS A 121 1.99 -1.92 -12.44
N ILE A 122 2.26 -0.66 -12.11
CA ILE A 122 1.23 0.25 -11.61
C ILE A 122 0.95 1.38 -12.60
N VAL A 123 1.92 2.26 -12.85
CA VAL A 123 1.73 3.49 -13.63
C VAL A 123 1.55 3.20 -15.11
N GLY A 124 2.36 2.33 -15.70
CA GLY A 124 2.24 1.93 -17.10
C GLY A 124 0.84 1.34 -17.42
N PRO A 125 0.39 0.32 -16.68
CA PRO A 125 -0.97 -0.22 -16.81
C PRO A 125 -2.06 0.82 -16.54
N ALA A 126 -1.90 1.68 -15.52
CA ALA A 126 -2.86 2.75 -15.26
C ALA A 126 -3.03 3.71 -16.44
N LEU A 127 -1.92 4.13 -17.07
CA LEU A 127 -1.96 4.97 -18.27
C LEU A 127 -2.61 4.25 -19.45
N ALA A 128 -2.34 2.95 -19.62
CA ALA A 128 -2.94 2.14 -20.68
C ALA A 128 -4.47 2.01 -20.49
N ILE A 129 -4.93 1.76 -19.25
CA ILE A 129 -6.36 1.70 -18.90
C ILE A 129 -7.04 3.05 -19.15
N SER A 130 -6.44 4.15 -18.71
CA SER A 130 -6.98 5.50 -18.96
C SER A 130 -7.08 5.79 -20.45
N ARG A 131 -6.13 5.31 -21.26
CA ARG A 131 -6.14 5.46 -22.73
C ARG A 131 -7.21 4.59 -23.38
N GLU A 132 -7.32 3.32 -23.01
CA GLU A 132 -8.32 2.37 -23.51
C GLU A 132 -9.75 2.89 -23.26
N ARG A 133 -9.98 3.47 -22.08
CA ARG A 133 -11.24 4.13 -21.70
C ARG A 133 -11.43 5.52 -22.30
N GLN A 134 -10.53 5.95 -23.20
CA GLN A 134 -10.57 7.25 -23.87
C GLN A 134 -10.58 8.46 -22.92
N LEU A 135 -10.09 8.30 -21.69
CA LEU A 135 -10.02 9.38 -20.70
C LEU A 135 -8.84 10.33 -20.95
N ILE A 136 -7.84 9.85 -21.72
CA ILE A 136 -6.71 10.63 -22.20
C ILE A 136 -6.52 10.40 -23.70
N THR A 137 -6.05 11.43 -24.40
CA THR A 137 -5.70 11.35 -25.81
C THR A 137 -4.43 10.51 -26.03
N ILE A 138 -4.16 10.15 -27.29
CA ILE A 138 -2.95 9.40 -27.63
C ILE A 138 -1.68 10.22 -27.35
N ASP A 139 -1.71 11.53 -27.64
CA ASP A 139 -0.59 12.43 -27.41
C ASP A 139 -0.32 12.60 -25.91
N GLU A 140 -1.37 12.78 -25.11
CA GLU A 140 -1.26 12.86 -23.65
C GLU A 140 -0.70 11.55 -23.08
N TYR A 141 -1.16 10.39 -23.56
CA TYR A 141 -0.62 9.09 -23.16
C TYR A 141 0.90 8.98 -23.45
N HIS A 142 1.35 9.36 -24.64
CA HIS A 142 2.77 9.31 -24.98
C HIS A 142 3.61 10.29 -24.15
N VAL A 143 3.12 11.50 -23.90
CA VAL A 143 3.79 12.47 -23.03
C VAL A 143 3.91 11.94 -21.61
N LEU A 144 2.81 11.45 -21.02
CA LEU A 144 2.81 10.91 -19.66
C LEU A 144 3.75 9.71 -19.53
N LYS A 145 3.74 8.79 -20.50
CA LYS A 145 4.63 7.64 -20.52
C LYS A 145 6.11 8.04 -20.57
N GLU A 146 6.44 9.06 -21.37
CA GLU A 146 7.82 9.55 -21.46
C GLU A 146 8.27 10.27 -20.18
N VAL A 147 7.38 11.05 -19.54
CA VAL A 147 7.67 11.68 -18.24
C VAL A 147 7.94 10.64 -17.16
N VAL A 148 7.17 9.54 -17.13
CA VAL A 148 7.40 8.41 -16.22
C VAL A 148 8.75 7.78 -16.51
N ARG A 149 9.05 7.42 -17.76
CA ARG A 149 10.34 6.82 -18.13
C ARG A 149 11.54 7.68 -17.72
N LEU A 150 11.43 9.00 -17.84
CA LEU A 150 12.49 9.95 -17.46
C LEU A 150 12.49 10.33 -15.97
N LYS A 151 11.46 9.91 -15.20
CA LYS A 151 11.15 10.30 -13.82
C LYS A 151 10.77 11.78 -13.64
N ASN A 152 11.37 12.65 -14.44
CA ASN A 152 11.00 14.04 -14.62
C ASN A 152 11.38 14.46 -16.04
N ALA A 153 10.61 15.35 -16.66
CA ALA A 153 10.90 15.86 -17.99
C ALA A 153 10.76 17.38 -18.07
N LYS A 154 11.57 18.01 -18.92
CA LYS A 154 11.40 19.39 -19.38
C LYS A 154 10.84 19.40 -20.81
N SER A 155 10.37 20.55 -21.25
CA SER A 155 9.81 20.77 -22.61
C SER A 155 10.73 20.31 -23.76
N ALA A 156 12.05 20.37 -23.56
CA ALA A 156 13.04 19.91 -24.55
C ALA A 156 13.06 18.38 -24.71
N ASP A 157 12.81 17.62 -23.64
CA ASP A 157 12.87 16.16 -23.67
C ASP A 157 11.69 15.57 -24.47
N LEU A 158 10.55 16.27 -24.45
CA LEU A 158 9.34 15.90 -25.19
C LEU A 158 9.39 16.25 -26.69
N SER A 159 10.49 16.82 -27.18
CA SER A 159 10.66 17.16 -28.60
C SER A 159 10.57 15.94 -29.51
N ARG A 160 11.03 14.78 -29.04
CA ARG A 160 10.97 13.50 -29.77
C ARG A 160 9.55 12.96 -29.92
N ILE A 161 8.71 13.17 -28.90
CA ILE A 161 7.32 12.70 -28.86
C ILE A 161 6.38 13.68 -29.57
N MET A 162 6.73 14.97 -29.56
CA MET A 162 5.97 16.05 -30.20
C MET A 162 6.82 16.79 -31.24
N PRO A 163 7.29 16.11 -32.31
CA PRO A 163 8.25 16.69 -33.26
C PRO A 163 7.65 17.80 -34.11
N LYS A 164 6.31 17.78 -34.30
CA LYS A 164 5.59 18.77 -35.10
C LYS A 164 5.32 20.09 -34.34
N LEU A 165 5.56 20.14 -33.04
CA LEU A 165 5.27 21.30 -32.21
C LEU A 165 6.52 22.16 -32.00
N THR A 166 6.33 23.47 -31.96
CA THR A 166 7.37 24.41 -31.50
C THR A 166 7.61 24.27 -29.99
N ALA A 167 8.71 24.83 -29.49
CA ALA A 167 9.00 24.83 -28.04
C ALA A 167 7.88 25.51 -27.22
N ASN A 168 7.28 26.58 -27.74
CA ASN A 168 6.17 27.28 -27.09
C ASN A 168 4.90 26.42 -27.07
N GLN A 169 4.58 25.75 -28.19
CA GLN A 169 3.45 24.83 -28.26
C GLN A 169 3.63 23.63 -27.32
N ARG A 170 4.83 23.04 -27.21
CA ARG A 170 5.09 21.97 -26.23
C ARG A 170 4.90 22.45 -24.80
N THR A 171 5.40 23.65 -24.49
CA THR A 171 5.21 24.26 -23.16
C THR A 171 3.74 24.48 -22.84
N TYR A 172 2.95 24.91 -23.83
CA TYR A 172 1.49 25.01 -23.69
C TYR A 172 0.82 23.66 -23.41
N GLN A 173 1.23 22.58 -24.10
CA GLN A 173 0.69 21.23 -23.85
C GLN A 173 1.04 20.71 -22.45
N ILE A 174 2.27 20.95 -21.98
CA ILE A 174 2.65 20.63 -20.59
C ILE A 174 1.79 21.40 -19.61
N LYS A 175 1.59 22.70 -19.84
CA LYS A 175 0.75 23.53 -18.97
C LYS A 175 -0.68 22.98 -18.89
N LYS A 176 -1.28 22.58 -20.02
CA LYS A 176 -2.61 21.94 -20.04
C LYS A 176 -2.64 20.68 -19.16
N LEU A 177 -1.61 19.83 -19.23
CA LEU A 177 -1.52 18.62 -18.40
C LEU A 177 -1.33 18.94 -16.91
N VAL A 178 -0.63 20.03 -16.58
CA VAL A 178 -0.50 20.53 -15.21
C VAL A 178 -1.83 21.07 -14.69
N ASP A 179 -2.54 21.86 -15.49
CA ASP A 179 -3.85 22.42 -15.15
C ASP A 179 -4.89 21.30 -14.94
N GLN A 180 -4.80 20.21 -15.72
CA GLN A 180 -5.58 18.99 -15.55
C GLN A 180 -5.10 18.09 -14.40
N LYS A 181 -4.02 18.46 -13.71
CA LYS A 181 -3.40 17.71 -12.62
C LYS A 181 -2.91 16.30 -12.98
N MET A 182 -2.49 16.12 -14.24
CA MET A 182 -1.82 14.90 -14.73
C MET A 182 -0.29 15.02 -14.65
N LEU A 183 0.23 16.25 -14.64
CA LEU A 183 1.62 16.58 -14.35
C LEU A 183 1.69 17.58 -13.20
N GLN A 184 2.85 17.67 -12.55
CA GLN A 184 3.14 18.70 -11.55
C GLN A 184 4.61 19.13 -11.64
N PRO A 185 4.93 20.40 -11.34
CA PRO A 185 6.33 20.81 -11.25
C PRO A 185 7.01 20.13 -10.05
N ILE A 186 8.29 19.81 -10.16
CA ILE A 186 9.04 19.11 -9.09
C ILE A 186 9.22 19.96 -7.82
N HIS A 187 9.14 21.28 -7.95
CA HIS A 187 9.03 22.28 -6.88
C HIS A 187 8.39 23.55 -7.47
N GLU A 188 7.94 24.47 -6.63
CA GLU A 188 7.33 25.72 -7.09
C GLU A 188 8.27 26.51 -8.01
N GLY A 189 7.80 26.91 -9.20
CA GLY A 189 8.60 27.60 -10.21
C GLY A 189 9.51 26.72 -11.07
N ALA A 190 9.57 25.39 -10.84
CA ALA A 190 10.40 24.49 -11.63
C ALA A 190 9.96 24.40 -13.10
N ARG A 191 10.93 24.19 -14.00
CA ARG A 191 10.71 23.89 -15.43
C ARG A 191 10.86 22.40 -15.76
N GLN A 192 10.85 21.56 -14.73
CA GLN A 192 10.84 20.11 -14.81
C GLN A 192 9.57 19.59 -14.15
N TYR A 193 8.96 18.59 -14.76
CA TYR A 193 7.65 18.09 -14.39
C TYR A 193 7.72 16.59 -14.11
N SER A 194 7.04 16.15 -13.06
CA SER A 194 6.78 14.74 -12.77
C SER A 194 5.32 14.41 -13.02
N ILE A 195 5.00 13.12 -13.10
CA ILE A 195 3.60 12.69 -13.15
C ILE A 195 2.85 13.09 -11.88
N CYS A 196 1.56 13.42 -12.03
CA CYS A 196 0.64 13.74 -10.93
C CYS A 196 -0.60 12.84 -11.05
N PHE A 197 -1.01 12.23 -9.95
CA PHE A 197 -2.15 11.30 -9.91
C PHE A 197 -3.40 11.87 -9.24
N THR A 198 -3.41 13.19 -8.99
CA THR A 198 -4.60 13.84 -8.40
C THR A 198 -5.72 14.03 -9.42
N ASN A 199 -5.43 13.83 -10.71
CA ASN A 199 -6.45 13.70 -11.75
C ASN A 199 -7.28 12.42 -11.56
N ASN A 200 -8.62 12.56 -11.52
CA ASN A 200 -9.55 11.44 -11.32
C ASN A 200 -9.43 10.32 -12.36
N TYR A 201 -9.06 10.63 -13.60
CA TYR A 201 -8.92 9.63 -14.65
C TYR A 201 -7.72 8.71 -14.43
N LEU A 202 -6.58 9.31 -14.05
CA LEU A 202 -5.36 8.57 -13.72
C LEU A 202 -5.51 7.82 -12.41
N LEU A 203 -6.16 8.42 -11.41
CA LEU A 203 -6.41 7.78 -10.12
C LEU A 203 -7.20 6.47 -10.28
N ARG A 204 -8.23 6.43 -11.14
CA ARG A 204 -8.99 5.20 -11.42
C ARG A 204 -8.13 4.11 -12.04
N GLY A 205 -7.23 4.48 -12.96
CA GLY A 205 -6.26 3.54 -13.54
C GLY A 205 -5.29 2.99 -12.49
N ILE A 206 -4.79 3.86 -11.60
CA ILE A 206 -3.88 3.49 -10.51
C ILE A 206 -4.57 2.55 -9.52
N VAL A 207 -5.80 2.86 -9.10
CA VAL A 207 -6.57 1.99 -8.20
C VAL A 207 -6.75 0.61 -8.83
N LYS A 208 -7.17 0.54 -10.11
CA LYS A 208 -7.32 -0.74 -10.81
C LYS A 208 -6.01 -1.53 -10.88
N ALA A 209 -4.89 -0.88 -11.20
CA ALA A 209 -3.59 -1.54 -11.28
C ALA A 209 -3.09 -2.02 -9.89
N LEU A 210 -3.29 -1.23 -8.84
CA LEU A 210 -2.99 -1.64 -7.46
C LEU A 210 -3.85 -2.82 -7.01
N THR A 211 -5.12 -2.84 -7.40
CA THR A 211 -6.04 -3.96 -7.17
C THR A 211 -5.54 -5.23 -7.87
N ASP A 212 -5.18 -5.15 -9.15
CA ASP A 212 -4.70 -6.29 -9.93
C ASP A 212 -3.41 -6.88 -9.37
N GLU A 213 -2.55 -6.05 -8.79
CA GLU A 213 -1.31 -6.45 -8.12
C GLU A 213 -1.52 -6.84 -6.63
N GLY A 214 -2.77 -6.89 -6.15
CA GLY A 214 -3.12 -7.39 -4.82
C GLY A 214 -2.77 -6.45 -3.65
N PHE A 215 -2.64 -5.15 -3.93
CA PHE A 215 -2.44 -4.11 -2.91
C PHE A 215 -3.74 -3.61 -2.30
N VAL A 216 -4.85 -3.75 -3.02
CA VAL A 216 -6.18 -3.38 -2.55
C VAL A 216 -6.98 -4.66 -2.27
N PRO A 217 -7.58 -4.81 -1.09
CA PRO A 217 -8.49 -5.91 -0.81
C PRO A 217 -9.65 -5.97 -1.81
N LYS A 218 -10.00 -7.16 -2.29
CA LYS A 218 -11.13 -7.38 -3.22
C LYS A 218 -12.47 -6.88 -2.67
N THR A 219 -12.59 -6.77 -1.35
CA THR A 219 -13.78 -6.23 -0.67
C THR A 219 -14.06 -4.76 -0.97
N LEU A 220 -13.05 -4.00 -1.43
CA LEU A 220 -13.22 -2.61 -1.88
C LEU A 220 -13.56 -2.49 -3.37
N GLU A 221 -13.56 -3.58 -4.13
CA GLU A 221 -13.95 -3.59 -5.55
C GLU A 221 -15.48 -3.56 -5.75
N ALA A 222 -16.25 -3.82 -4.70
CA ALA A 222 -17.69 -4.09 -4.77
C ALA A 222 -18.61 -2.86 -4.68
N ASN A 223 -18.11 -1.64 -4.92
CA ASN A 223 -18.93 -0.41 -4.94
C ASN A 223 -18.76 0.40 -6.23
#